data_AF-A0A172YTQ8-F1
#
_entry.id   AF-A0A172YTQ8-F1
#
_cell.length_a   1.000
_cell.length_b   1.000
_cell.length_c   1.000
_cell.angle_alpha   90.00
_cell.angle_beta   90.00
_cell.angle_gamma   90.00
#
_symmetry.space_group_name_H-M   'P 1'
#
loop_
_entity.id
_entity.type
_entity.pdbx_description
1 polymer ?
#
loop_
_entity_poly.entity_id
_entity_poly.type
_entity_poly.pdbx_seq_one_letter_code
_entity_poly.pdbx_strand_id
1 'polypeptide(L)' 'MSEISKQIGQLIRKHRVEKKITQENLALLCCIDRSYLGRIERGEVNLTVEKLYEISNALEVEAKSLLP' A
#
# COMPACT_ATOMS: atom_id res chain seq x y z
N MET A 1 -0.29 14.99 6.98
CA MET A 1 -0.29 13.53 7.27
C MET A 1 0.95 13.16 8.07
N SER A 2 0.87 12.11 8.90
CA SER A 2 1.96 11.70 9.79
C SER A 2 3.16 11.16 9.02
N GLU A 3 4.35 11.27 9.61
CA GLU A 3 5.59 10.71 9.03
C GLU A 3 5.48 9.18 8.84
N ILE A 4 4.81 8.51 9.78
CA ILE A 4 4.51 7.07 9.73
C ILE A 4 3.73 6.71 8.45
N SER A 5 2.71 7.50 8.08
CA SER A 5 1.89 7.20 6.90
C SER A 5 2.68 7.32 5.60
N LYS A 6 3.65 8.25 5.54
CA LYS A 6 4.55 8.39 4.38
C LYS A 6 5.50 7.20 4.28
N GLN A 7 6.08 6.76 5.40
CA GLN A 7 6.97 5.61 5.43
C GLN A 7 6.25 4.33 4.99
N ILE A 8 5.06 4.07 5.54
CA ILE A 8 4.21 2.95 5.11
C ILE A 8 3.89 3.03 3.62
N GLY A 9 3.46 4.20 3.12
CA GLY A 9 3.17 4.40 1.70
C GLY A 9 4.37 4.13 0.78
N GLN A 10 5.57 4.52 1.20
CA GLN A 10 6.81 4.25 0.48
C GLN A 10 7.16 2.76 0.46
N LEU A 11 6.97 2.05 1.58
CA LEU A 11 7.20 0.59 1.66
C LEU A 11 6.23 -0.18 0.75
N ILE A 12 4.93 0.20 0.75
CA ILE A 12 3.92 -0.36 -0.16
C ILE A 12 4.36 -0.17 -1.61
N ARG A 13 4.73 1.07 -1.98
CA ARG A 13 5.20 1.39 -3.34
C ARG A 13 6.43 0.58 -3.72
N LYS A 14 7.40 0.46 -2.81
CA LYS A 14 8.64 -0.30 -3.03
C LYS A 14 8.32 -1.74 -3.39
N HIS A 15 7.57 -2.44 -2.55
CA HIS A 15 7.21 -3.85 -2.78
C HIS A 15 6.35 -4.03 -4.05
N ARG A 16 5.42 -3.10 -4.31
CA ARG A 16 4.63 -3.13 -5.55
C ARG A 16 5.52 -3.05 -6.80
N VAL A 17 6.49 -2.15 -6.81
CA VAL A 17 7.41 -1.96 -7.95
C VAL A 17 8.36 -3.15 -8.10
N GLU A 18 8.91 -3.68 -7.00
CA GLU A 18 9.75 -4.89 -7.00
C GLU A 18 9.02 -6.09 -7.62
N LYS A 19 7.72 -6.21 -7.36
CA LYS A 19 6.85 -7.24 -7.95
C LYS A 19 6.30 -6.90 -9.34
N LYS A 20 6.68 -5.75 -9.92
CA LYS A 20 6.22 -5.28 -11.23
C LYS A 20 4.69 -5.13 -11.34
N ILE A 21 4.02 -4.84 -10.22
CA ILE A 21 2.58 -4.62 -10.17
C ILE A 21 2.27 -3.14 -10.43
N THR A 22 1.27 -2.83 -11.26
CA THR A 22 0.83 -1.44 -11.49
C THR A 22 -0.07 -0.96 -10.34
N GLN A 23 -0.26 0.36 -10.20
CA GLN A 23 -1.25 0.86 -9.23
C GLN A 23 -2.66 0.34 -9.55
N GLU A 24 -3.07 0.35 -10.83
CA GLU A 24 -4.34 -0.26 -11.27
C GLU A 24 -4.48 -1.72 -10.79
N ASN A 25 -3.45 -2.55 -11.00
CA ASN A 25 -3.53 -3.97 -10.66
C ASN A 25 -3.62 -4.18 -9.15
N LEU A 26 -2.80 -3.47 -8.34
CA LEU A 26 -2.88 -3.60 -6.89
C LEU A 26 -4.22 -3.07 -6.35
N ALA A 27 -4.73 -1.98 -6.93
CA ALA A 27 -6.02 -1.42 -6.53
C ALA A 27 -7.15 -2.41 -6.82
N LEU A 28 -7.12 -3.09 -7.97
CA LEU A 28 -8.04 -4.16 -8.31
C LEU A 28 -7.97 -5.34 -7.33
N LEU A 29 -6.76 -5.81 -7.01
CA LEU A 29 -6.54 -6.91 -6.06
C LEU A 29 -7.05 -6.59 -4.65
N CYS A 30 -6.96 -5.32 -4.23
CA CYS A 30 -7.43 -4.84 -2.93
C CYS A 30 -8.88 -4.32 -2.96
N CYS A 31 -9.59 -4.45 -4.09
CA CYS A 31 -10.93 -3.89 -4.30
C CYS A 31 -11.06 -2.41 -3.87
N ILE A 32 -10.07 -1.59 -4.20
CA ILE A 32 -10.06 -0.15 -3.94
C ILE A 32 -9.91 0.66 -5.22
N ASP A 33 -10.24 1.95 -5.14
CA ASP A 33 -9.99 2.88 -6.23
C ASP A 33 -8.47 3.12 -6.43
N ARG A 34 -8.04 3.22 -7.69
CA ARG A 34 -6.64 3.47 -8.03
C ARG A 34 -6.13 4.82 -7.53
N SER A 35 -6.97 5.85 -7.51
CA SER A 35 -6.62 7.14 -6.91
C SER A 35 -6.43 7.00 -5.40
N TYR A 36 -7.27 6.23 -4.73
CA TYR A 36 -7.11 5.92 -3.31
C TYR A 36 -5.79 5.19 -3.03
N LEU A 37 -5.43 4.18 -3.81
CA LEU A 37 -4.12 3.53 -3.70
C LEU A 37 -2.96 4.52 -3.91
N GLY A 38 -3.06 5.39 -4.93
CA GLY A 38 -2.05 6.42 -5.16
C GLY A 38 -1.88 7.38 -3.98
N ARG A 39 -2.98 7.74 -3.30
CA ARG A 39 -2.96 8.54 -2.08
C ARG A 39 -2.34 7.78 -0.90
N ILE A 40 -2.58 6.47 -0.78
CA ILE A 40 -1.92 5.61 0.21
C ILE A 40 -0.41 5.63 0.01
N GLU A 41 0.08 5.40 -1.22
CA GLU A 41 1.52 5.36 -1.51
C GLU A 41 2.24 6.69 -1.26
N ARG A 42 1.51 7.81 -1.37
CA ARG A 42 2.03 9.16 -1.04
C ARG A 42 1.86 9.52 0.43
N GLY A 43 1.24 8.66 1.24
CA GLY A 43 0.95 8.92 2.64
C GLY A 43 -0.06 10.06 2.84
N GLU A 44 -1.00 10.26 1.91
CA GLU A 44 -1.99 11.34 1.91
C GLU A 44 -3.31 10.95 2.62
N VAL A 45 -3.43 9.69 3.06
CA VAL A 45 -4.61 9.14 3.74
C VAL A 45 -4.23 8.29 4.94
N ASN A 46 -5.08 8.28 5.96
CA ASN A 46 -4.95 7.34 7.07
C ASN A 46 -5.35 5.93 6.59
N LEU A 47 -4.40 5.00 6.65
CA LEU A 47 -4.61 3.61 6.30
C LEU A 47 -5.10 2.85 7.54
N THR A 48 -6.16 2.06 7.40
CA THR A 48 -6.61 1.16 8.48
C THR A 48 -5.71 -0.06 8.55
N VAL A 49 -5.64 -0.70 9.72
CA VAL A 49 -4.89 -1.95 9.89
C VAL A 49 -5.43 -3.05 8.95
N GLU A 50 -6.75 -3.15 8.81
CA GLU A 50 -7.38 -4.10 7.89
C GLU A 50 -6.91 -3.90 6.43
N LYS A 51 -6.87 -2.65 5.95
CA LYS A 51 -6.41 -2.35 4.60
C LYS A 51 -4.91 -2.60 4.42
N LEU A 52 -4.11 -2.41 5.46
CA LEU A 52 -2.69 -2.79 5.46
C LEU A 52 -2.54 -4.31 5.22
N TYR A 53 -3.34 -5.13 5.91
CA TYR A 53 -3.32 -6.58 5.73
C TYR A 53 -3.78 -7.00 4.32
N GLU A 54 -4.86 -6.42 3.81
CA GLU A 54 -5.30 -6.66 2.42
C GLU A 54 -4.20 -6.34 1.41
N ILE A 55 -3.54 -5.19 1.55
CA ILE A 55 -2.43 -4.80 0.67
C ILE A 55 -1.25 -5.75 0.82
N SER A 56 -0.90 -6.17 2.04
CA SER A 56 0.19 -7.12 2.27
C SER A 56 -0.10 -8.49 1.64
N ASN A 57 -1.35 -8.95 1.71
CA ASN A 57 -1.80 -10.19 1.09
C ASN A 57 -1.77 -10.10 -0.44
N ALA A 58 -2.29 -9.00 -1.01
CA ALA A 58 -2.26 -8.75 -2.45
C ALA A 58 -0.82 -8.61 -3.00
N LEU A 59 0.09 -8.11 -2.17
CA LEU A 59 1.51 -8.05 -2.47
C LEU A 59 2.27 -9.33 -2.10
N GLU A 60 1.62 -10.34 -1.50
CA GLU A 60 2.25 -11.56 -0.97
C GLU A 60 3.53 -11.26 -0.16
N VAL A 61 3.41 -10.39 0.83
CA VAL A 61 4.44 -10.04 1.81
C VAL A 61 3.86 -10.05 3.22
N GLU A 62 4.70 -10.16 4.24
CA GLU A 62 4.24 -9.98 5.62
C GLU A 62 3.83 -8.52 5.86
N ALA A 63 2.75 -8.29 6.62
CA ALA A 63 2.33 -6.95 7.00
C ALA A 63 3.45 -6.15 7.71
N LYS A 64 4.33 -6.86 8.43
CA LYS A 64 5.53 -6.29 9.06
C LYS A 64 6.46 -5.60 8.05
N SER A 65 6.56 -6.11 6.82
CA SER A 65 7.38 -5.51 5.77
C SER A 65 6.85 -4.16 5.27
N LEU A 66 5.60 -3.83 5.59
CA LEU A 66 4.97 -2.55 5.26
C LEU A 66 5.03 -1.53 6.40
N LEU A 67 5.62 -1.88 7.54
CA LEU A 67 5.77 -1.01 8.71
C LEU A 67 7.22 -0.49 8.82
N PRO A 68 7.41 0.75 9.30
CA PRO A 68 8.74 1.31 9.56
C PRO A 68 9.46 0.67 10.74
#